data_AF-A0A1Z5JL50-F1
#
_entry.id   AF-A0A1Z5JL50-F1
#
_cell.length_a   1.000
_cell.length_b   1.000
_cell.length_c   1.000
_cell.angle_alpha   90.00
_cell.angle_beta   90.00
_cell.angle_gamma   90.00
#
_symmetry.space_group_name_H-M   'P 1'
#
loop_
_entity.id
_entity.type
_entity.pdbx_description
1 polymer ?
#
loop_
_entity_poly.entity_id
_entity_poly.type
_entity_poly.pdbx_seq_one_letter_code
_entity_poly.pdbx_strand_id
1 'polypeptide(L)'
;MRRQGSSCMLLPKSGDACKHRSVTIINREDLPSYSCERFYLLSELQQRAHSSVFLSDQEDNSTQGTTSTAPDDDSDLVGENLGQFALLYLFWKPDMTEDTTEFIEQHILPQVQQLQTMRTVVNSMPSLDRPSISGVIHRRENEDSQVEVDHPDDAKDEEGEATISIYIVVDRLCACDLVDASDPLESTRKMEQQYRNEEVKIEDLAKKVAVHEQLRDLCEGITVGLSNHERCAPGLEACSDAVAWGAKERRTALASMKTEDDGRSALGIVANEPNDLLGLQSESTTDAAQGVMQMRLSTEWNGQGNLKSFAERAQSFWRQQRGLVDTQKLTCRRIISRKRRIPARINPGEMNDFLINGLALLFIFGYLFFHLWSDLQDLIYYFDPSAWDNFIQRLRSF
;
A
#
# COMPACT_ATOMS: atom_id res chain seq x y z
N MET A 1 5.31 4.32 -21.30
CA MET A 1 4.24 5.33 -21.09
C MET A 1 4.53 6.11 -19.81
N ARG A 2 4.46 7.45 -19.82
CA ARG A 2 4.73 8.27 -18.62
C ARG A 2 3.55 8.14 -17.63
N ARG A 3 3.78 7.46 -16.49
CA ARG A 3 2.87 7.44 -15.33
C ARG A 3 2.76 8.86 -14.74
N GLN A 4 1.64 9.54 -14.96
CA GLN A 4 1.26 10.72 -14.20
C GLN A 4 0.29 10.28 -13.10
N GLY A 5 0.81 10.10 -11.88
CA GLY A 5 -0.06 10.05 -10.71
C GLY A 5 -0.68 11.42 -10.53
N SER A 6 -1.97 11.55 -10.87
CA SER A 6 -2.75 12.75 -10.58
C SER A 6 -3.14 12.71 -9.11
N SER A 7 -2.44 13.47 -8.27
CA SER A 7 -2.87 13.70 -6.90
C SER A 7 -3.83 14.88 -6.90
N CYS A 8 -5.12 14.62 -6.64
CA CYS A 8 -6.09 15.67 -6.42
C CYS A 8 -6.14 15.98 -4.91
N MET A 9 -5.88 17.24 -4.55
CA MET A 9 -6.14 17.72 -3.20
C MET A 9 -7.62 18.08 -3.11
N LEU A 10 -8.37 17.37 -2.28
CA LEU A 10 -9.74 17.78 -1.97
C LEU A 10 -9.67 18.85 -0.88
N LEU A 11 -9.89 20.12 -1.27
CA LEU A 11 -10.19 21.17 -0.31
C LEU A 11 -11.66 21.07 0.10
N PRO A 12 -11.99 21.09 1.41
CA PRO A 12 -13.37 21.23 1.84
C PRO A 12 -13.94 22.58 1.34
N LYS A 13 -15.17 22.56 0.79
CA LYS A 13 -15.87 23.78 0.36
C LYS A 13 -16.06 24.70 1.56
N SER A 14 -15.57 25.93 1.42
CA SER A 14 -15.59 26.98 2.43
C SER A 14 -17.02 27.42 2.75
N GLY A 15 -17.49 27.06 3.93
CA GLY A 15 -18.71 27.56 4.56
C GLY A 15 -18.68 27.13 6.01
N ASP A 16 -18.49 28.10 6.89
CA ASP A 16 -18.43 28.00 8.35
C ASP A 16 -17.11 27.56 9.01
N ALA A 17 -16.76 28.35 10.03
CA ALA A 17 -15.51 28.38 10.78
C ALA A 17 -15.30 27.15 11.68
N CYS A 18 -15.26 25.95 11.10
CA CYS A 18 -14.94 24.73 11.82
C CYS A 18 -13.44 24.41 11.77
N LYS A 19 -12.90 24.26 12.99
CA LYS A 19 -11.58 23.75 13.37
C LYS A 19 -11.02 22.73 12.36
N HIS A 20 -9.97 23.14 11.65
CA HIS A 20 -8.96 22.35 10.94
C HIS A 20 -9.31 20.91 10.56
N ARG A 21 -10.25 20.68 9.63
CA ARG A 21 -10.28 19.40 8.92
C ARG A 21 -9.13 19.35 7.91
N SER A 22 -8.22 18.42 8.15
CA SER A 22 -6.99 18.18 7.41
C SER A 22 -7.24 17.83 5.94
N VAL A 23 -6.32 18.26 5.07
CA VAL A 23 -6.32 17.95 3.63
C VAL A 23 -6.33 16.44 3.45
N THR A 24 -7.31 15.94 2.69
CA THR A 24 -7.34 14.53 2.27
C THR A 24 -6.61 14.42 0.95
N ILE A 25 -5.54 13.63 0.92
CA ILE A 25 -4.75 13.42 -0.28
C ILE A 25 -5.15 12.08 -0.87
N ILE A 26 -5.58 12.11 -2.11
CA ILE A 26 -5.88 10.89 -2.86
C ILE A 26 -4.66 10.57 -3.72
N ASN A 27 -4.05 9.42 -3.47
CA ASN A 27 -3.01 8.85 -4.30
C ASN A 27 -3.58 7.66 -5.07
N ARG A 28 -3.36 7.65 -6.38
CA ARG A 28 -3.78 6.59 -7.27
C ARG A 28 -2.56 5.97 -7.93
N GLU A 29 -2.48 4.66 -7.85
CA GLU A 29 -1.38 3.88 -8.41
C GLU A 29 -1.90 2.70 -9.22
N ASP A 30 -1.52 2.66 -10.51
CA ASP A 30 -1.74 1.48 -11.35
C ASP A 30 -0.61 0.47 -11.09
N LEU A 31 -1.00 -0.74 -10.70
CA LEU A 31 -0.07 -1.82 -10.35
C LEU A 31 0.35 -2.60 -11.61
N PRO A 32 1.42 -3.42 -11.54
CA PRO A 32 1.83 -4.26 -12.65
C PRO A 32 0.72 -5.24 -13.09
N SER A 33 0.80 -5.77 -14.31
CA SER A 33 -0.19 -6.73 -14.85
C SER A 33 -0.04 -8.16 -14.31
N TYR A 34 0.75 -8.34 -13.25
CA TYR A 34 0.97 -9.60 -12.55
C TYR A 34 0.71 -9.39 -11.06
N SER A 35 0.14 -10.39 -10.39
CA SER A 35 -0.14 -10.32 -8.96
C SER A 35 0.96 -10.96 -8.12
N CYS A 36 1.17 -10.44 -6.92
CA CYS A 36 1.83 -11.21 -5.88
C CYS A 36 0.84 -12.26 -5.33
N GLU A 37 1.32 -13.44 -4.99
CA GLU A 37 0.46 -14.50 -4.44
C GLU A 37 0.03 -14.16 -3.01
N ARG A 38 -1.28 -14.32 -2.72
CA ARG A 38 -1.83 -14.08 -1.38
C ARG A 38 -1.10 -14.85 -0.29
N PHE A 39 -0.82 -16.15 -0.50
CA PHE A 39 -0.10 -16.96 0.48
C PHE A 39 1.30 -16.43 0.79
N TYR A 40 2.02 -15.96 -0.22
CA TYR A 40 3.31 -15.30 -0.01
C TYR A 40 3.15 -14.04 0.84
N LEU A 41 2.17 -13.18 0.52
CA LEU A 41 1.89 -11.98 1.32
C LEU A 41 1.54 -12.33 2.76
N LEU A 42 0.70 -13.34 3.00
CA LEU A 42 0.32 -13.78 4.34
C LEU A 42 1.52 -14.35 5.11
N SER A 43 2.41 -15.09 4.45
CA SER A 43 3.63 -15.59 5.09
C SER A 43 4.57 -14.44 5.52
N GLU A 44 4.70 -13.41 4.69
CA GLU A 44 5.49 -12.21 5.01
C GLU A 44 4.86 -11.42 6.16
N LEU A 45 3.53 -11.34 6.19
CA LEU A 45 2.77 -10.68 7.25
C LEU A 45 2.91 -11.44 8.58
N GLN A 46 2.74 -12.75 8.57
CA GLN A 46 2.91 -13.59 9.76
C GLN A 46 4.33 -13.46 10.33
N GLN A 47 5.35 -13.33 9.48
CA GLN A 47 6.74 -13.20 9.92
C GLN A 47 7.07 -11.80 10.46
N ARG A 48 6.43 -10.74 9.95
CA ARG A 48 6.88 -9.36 10.17
C ARG A 48 5.90 -8.45 10.89
N ALA A 49 4.60 -8.74 10.85
CA ALA A 49 3.60 -7.97 11.57
C ALA A 49 3.72 -8.25 13.07
N HIS A 50 3.36 -7.27 13.91
CA HIS A 50 3.32 -7.44 15.37
C HIS A 50 2.48 -8.66 15.75
N SER A 51 1.25 -8.67 15.23
CA SER A 51 0.24 -9.69 15.46
C SER A 51 -0.72 -9.80 14.28
N SER A 52 -1.44 -10.91 14.22
CA SER A 52 -2.58 -11.13 13.32
C SER A 52 -3.76 -11.54 14.19
N VAL A 53 -4.84 -10.76 14.15
CA VAL A 53 -6.01 -10.93 15.02
C VAL A 53 -7.26 -11.04 14.16
N PHE A 54 -8.14 -11.97 14.52
CA PHE A 54 -9.44 -12.15 13.89
C PHE A 54 -10.54 -11.74 14.86
N LEU A 55 -11.46 -10.88 14.40
CA LEU A 55 -12.53 -10.36 15.24
C LEU A 55 -13.59 -11.43 15.55
N SER A 56 -13.78 -12.41 14.65
CA SER A 56 -14.70 -13.55 14.84
C SER A 56 -14.36 -14.38 16.08
N ASP A 57 -13.06 -14.61 16.33
CA ASP A 57 -12.59 -15.49 17.41
C ASP A 57 -12.95 -14.96 18.80
N GLN A 58 -13.27 -13.67 18.90
CA GLN A 58 -13.61 -13.01 20.15
C GLN A 58 -15.09 -13.18 20.53
N GLU A 59 -15.98 -13.27 19.54
CA GLU A 59 -17.42 -13.44 19.79
C GLU A 59 -17.70 -14.79 20.48
N ASP A 60 -16.99 -15.84 20.06
CA ASP A 60 -17.13 -17.19 20.60
C ASP A 60 -16.70 -17.29 22.08
N ASN A 61 -15.65 -16.55 22.47
CA ASN A 61 -15.15 -16.56 23.84
C ASN A 61 -16.10 -15.90 24.85
N SER A 62 -16.92 -14.93 24.40
CA SER A 62 -17.86 -14.23 25.28
C SER A 62 -19.03 -15.11 25.77
N THR A 63 -19.33 -16.20 25.05
CA THR A 63 -20.51 -17.05 25.31
C THR A 63 -20.19 -18.27 26.18
N GLN A 64 -18.92 -18.68 26.32
CA GLN A 64 -18.52 -19.87 27.10
C GLN A 64 -18.35 -19.65 28.62
N GLY A 65 -19.01 -18.64 29.18
CA GLY A 65 -18.97 -18.40 30.62
C GLY A 65 -19.41 -19.60 31.47
N THR A 66 -18.53 -20.02 32.37
CA THR A 66 -18.79 -20.54 33.74
C THR A 66 -18.93 -22.05 34.04
N THR A 67 -18.19 -22.98 33.41
CA THR A 67 -18.12 -24.37 33.97
C THR A 67 -16.76 -25.09 34.01
N SER A 68 -15.63 -24.47 33.67
CA SER A 68 -14.33 -25.16 33.72
C SER A 68 -13.53 -24.75 34.95
N THR A 69 -13.45 -25.64 35.95
CA THR A 69 -12.68 -25.50 37.20
C THR A 69 -11.30 -26.16 37.05
N ALA A 70 -10.47 -25.67 36.14
CA ALA A 70 -9.08 -26.10 36.00
C ALA A 70 -8.17 -24.85 35.99
N PRO A 71 -7.17 -24.73 36.89
CA PRO A 71 -6.52 -23.46 37.21
C PRO A 71 -5.18 -23.18 36.51
N ASP A 72 -4.81 -23.82 35.40
CA ASP A 72 -3.42 -23.76 34.89
C ASP A 72 -3.26 -23.55 33.37
N ASP A 73 -4.17 -22.88 32.67
CA ASP A 73 -3.96 -22.60 31.23
C ASP A 73 -3.87 -21.10 30.94
N ASP A 74 -2.71 -20.69 30.43
CA ASP A 74 -2.33 -19.37 29.94
C ASP A 74 -3.22 -18.96 28.76
N SER A 75 -4.51 -18.70 29.01
CA SER A 75 -5.38 -18.06 28.03
C SER A 75 -5.02 -16.58 27.96
N ASP A 76 -3.87 -16.31 27.32
CA ASP A 76 -3.41 -14.98 26.95
C ASP A 76 -4.59 -14.22 26.34
N LEU A 77 -4.99 -13.15 27.02
CA LEU A 77 -6.10 -12.31 26.60
C LEU A 77 -5.76 -11.78 25.20
N VAL A 78 -6.52 -12.19 24.18
CA VAL A 78 -6.36 -11.80 22.77
C VAL A 78 -6.25 -10.27 22.59
N GLY A 79 -6.82 -9.50 23.53
CA GLY A 79 -6.73 -8.05 23.58
C GLY A 79 -5.34 -7.47 23.91
N GLU A 80 -4.47 -8.21 24.61
CA GLU A 80 -3.12 -7.74 24.99
C GLU A 80 -2.15 -7.76 23.79
N ASN A 81 -2.38 -8.64 22.83
CA ASN A 81 -1.50 -8.84 21.67
C ASN A 81 -1.71 -7.82 20.52
N LEU A 82 -2.66 -6.88 20.64
CA LEU A 82 -2.81 -5.82 19.65
C LEU A 82 -1.66 -4.80 19.79
N GLY A 83 -1.00 -4.51 18.67
CA GLY A 83 -0.02 -3.42 18.63
C GLY A 83 -0.71 -2.05 18.77
N GLN A 84 0.06 -0.99 19.00
CA GLN A 84 -0.49 0.38 18.98
C GLN A 84 -0.95 0.81 17.58
N PHE A 85 -0.53 0.12 16.52
CA PHE A 85 -0.96 0.41 15.15
C PHE A 85 -1.60 -0.84 14.55
N ALA A 86 -2.79 -0.68 13.96
CA ALA A 86 -3.50 -1.77 13.30
C ALA A 86 -3.90 -1.41 11.87
N LEU A 87 -3.73 -2.39 10.98
CA LEU A 87 -4.28 -2.41 9.64
C LEU A 87 -5.58 -3.24 9.69
N LEU A 88 -6.73 -2.59 9.63
CA LEU A 88 -8.03 -3.26 9.56
C LEU A 88 -8.29 -3.66 8.10
N TYR A 89 -8.17 -4.95 7.81
CA TYR A 89 -8.32 -5.51 6.49
C TYR A 89 -9.74 -6.04 6.25
N LEU A 90 -10.35 -5.62 5.13
CA LEU A 90 -11.65 -6.09 4.67
C LEU A 90 -11.56 -6.59 3.23
N PHE A 91 -12.21 -7.73 2.95
CA PHE A 91 -12.34 -8.24 1.58
C PHE A 91 -13.76 -7.99 1.05
N TRP A 92 -13.88 -7.05 0.10
CA TRP A 92 -15.15 -6.65 -0.51
C TRP A 92 -15.46 -7.54 -1.71
N LYS A 93 -16.19 -8.63 -1.46
CA LYS A 93 -16.56 -9.65 -2.44
C LYS A 93 -17.63 -9.16 -3.42
N PRO A 94 -17.75 -9.77 -4.61
CA PRO A 94 -18.74 -9.39 -5.63
C PRO A 94 -20.20 -9.52 -5.18
N ASP A 95 -20.50 -10.46 -4.27
CA ASP A 95 -21.83 -10.76 -3.75
C ASP A 95 -22.27 -9.86 -2.58
N MET A 96 -21.37 -9.03 -2.07
CA MET A 96 -21.67 -8.00 -1.07
C MET A 96 -22.33 -6.79 -1.71
N THR A 97 -22.85 -5.87 -0.89
CA THR A 97 -23.50 -4.65 -1.38
C THR A 97 -22.61 -3.86 -2.35
N GLU A 98 -23.22 -3.36 -3.43
CA GLU A 98 -22.57 -2.44 -4.36
C GLU A 98 -22.61 -0.99 -3.88
N ASP A 99 -23.51 -0.65 -2.95
CA ASP A 99 -23.62 0.69 -2.40
C ASP A 99 -22.51 0.92 -1.37
N THR A 100 -21.70 1.94 -1.64
CA THR A 100 -20.55 2.28 -0.80
C THR A 100 -20.96 2.80 0.58
N THR A 101 -22.14 3.42 0.73
CA THR A 101 -22.63 3.87 2.04
C THR A 101 -23.05 2.66 2.86
N GLU A 102 -23.82 1.76 2.26
CA GLU A 102 -24.23 0.51 2.89
C GLU A 102 -23.01 -0.34 3.29
N PHE A 103 -22.00 -0.42 2.43
CA PHE A 103 -20.75 -1.13 2.75
C PHE A 103 -20.04 -0.54 3.98
N ILE A 104 -20.01 0.78 4.10
CA ILE A 104 -19.44 1.47 5.27
C ILE A 104 -20.20 1.08 6.53
N GLU A 105 -21.53 1.22 6.52
CA GLU A 105 -22.37 1.02 7.70
C GLU A 105 -22.45 -0.45 8.13
N GLN A 106 -22.44 -1.39 7.18
CA GLN A 106 -22.60 -2.81 7.46
C GLN A 106 -21.28 -3.55 7.73
N HIS A 107 -20.16 -3.08 7.16
CA HIS A 107 -18.90 -3.84 7.21
C HIS A 107 -17.75 -3.07 7.85
N ILE A 108 -17.55 -1.79 7.52
CA ILE A 108 -16.42 -1.02 8.08
C ILE A 108 -16.72 -0.57 9.50
N LEU A 109 -17.86 0.10 9.70
CA LEU A 109 -18.18 0.74 10.97
C LEU A 109 -18.31 -0.26 12.14
N PRO A 110 -19.00 -1.42 11.99
CA PRO A 110 -19.11 -2.38 13.08
C PRO A 110 -17.76 -2.94 13.52
N GLN A 111 -16.85 -3.21 12.59
CA GLN A 111 -15.50 -3.71 12.91
C GLN A 111 -14.65 -2.66 13.63
N VAL A 112 -14.76 -1.39 13.25
CA VAL A 112 -14.08 -0.29 13.97
C VAL A 112 -14.66 -0.14 15.38
N GLN A 113 -15.99 -0.21 15.53
CA GLN A 113 -16.65 -0.16 16.84
C GLN A 113 -16.26 -1.35 17.72
N GLN A 114 -16.15 -2.55 17.15
CA GLN A 114 -15.66 -3.73 17.87
C GLN A 114 -14.23 -3.50 18.36
N LEU A 115 -13.33 -2.95 17.54
CA LEU A 115 -11.98 -2.57 17.98
C LEU A 115 -11.99 -1.53 19.09
N GLN A 116 -12.94 -0.57 19.10
CA GLN A 116 -13.10 0.39 20.19
C GLN A 116 -13.50 -0.28 21.52
N THR A 117 -14.21 -1.42 21.48
CA THR A 117 -14.52 -2.17 22.69
C THR A 117 -13.29 -2.88 23.28
N MET A 118 -12.29 -3.15 22.43
CA MET A 118 -11.05 -3.82 22.84
C MET A 118 -10.00 -2.84 23.33
N ARG A 119 -9.87 -1.68 22.67
CA ARG A 119 -8.85 -0.68 22.96
C ARG A 119 -9.32 0.73 22.65
N THR A 120 -8.72 1.68 23.36
CA THR A 120 -9.03 3.09 23.17
C THR A 120 -8.41 3.58 21.86
N VAL A 121 -9.27 3.84 20.88
CA VAL A 121 -8.85 4.27 19.55
C VAL A 121 -8.39 5.73 19.62
N VAL A 122 -7.12 5.95 19.30
CA VAL A 122 -6.49 7.28 19.29
C VAL A 122 -5.79 7.49 17.96
N ASN A 123 -6.08 8.63 17.33
CA ASN A 123 -5.31 9.05 16.16
C ASN A 123 -3.88 9.41 16.57
N SER A 124 -2.92 8.86 15.85
CA SER A 124 -1.47 9.12 15.89
C SER A 124 -1.05 10.57 15.57
N MET A 125 -2.01 11.49 15.44
CA MET A 125 -1.71 12.91 15.35
C MET A 125 -0.97 13.32 16.63
N PRO A 126 0.25 13.88 16.51
CA PRO A 126 0.90 14.46 17.67
C PRO A 126 -0.05 15.51 18.21
N SER A 127 -0.39 15.42 19.49
CA SER A 127 -1.06 16.50 20.21
C SER A 127 -0.12 17.72 20.18
N LEU A 128 -0.08 18.43 19.05
CA LEU A 128 0.72 19.63 18.82
C LEU A 128 0.36 20.72 19.85
N ASP A 129 -0.81 20.59 20.49
CA ASP A 129 -1.32 21.50 21.49
C ASP A 129 -1.18 21.00 22.95
N ARG A 130 -0.53 19.86 23.19
CA ARG A 130 0.01 19.58 24.53
C ARG A 130 1.48 19.94 24.51
N PRO A 131 1.87 21.20 24.84
CA PRO A 131 3.22 21.42 25.29
C PRO A 131 3.42 20.40 26.42
N SER A 132 4.33 19.47 26.21
CA SER A 132 4.83 18.58 27.24
C SER A 132 5.51 19.45 28.29
N ILE A 133 4.69 20.10 29.12
CA ILE A 133 5.10 20.73 30.36
C ILE A 133 5.57 19.57 31.22
N SER A 134 6.79 19.70 31.73
CA SER A 134 7.39 18.84 32.75
C SER A 134 8.12 17.58 32.29
N GLY A 135 8.83 17.66 31.15
CA GLY A 135 10.15 17.07 31.10
C GLY A 135 11.15 18.01 31.78
N VAL A 136 11.11 18.14 33.11
CA VAL A 136 12.19 18.77 33.87
C VAL A 136 13.41 17.88 33.67
N ILE A 137 14.19 18.21 32.62
CA ILE A 137 15.57 17.76 32.52
C ILE A 137 16.24 18.40 33.74
N HIS A 138 16.38 17.61 34.82
CA HIS A 138 17.29 17.92 35.90
C HIS A 138 18.69 18.00 35.28
N ARG A 139 19.03 19.22 34.84
CA ARG A 139 20.38 19.65 34.59
C ARG A 139 21.08 19.53 35.94
N ARG A 140 21.77 18.41 36.11
CA ARG A 140 22.60 18.07 37.25
C ARG A 140 23.75 19.06 37.29
N GLU A 141 23.51 20.24 37.84
CA GLU A 141 24.57 21.14 38.27
C GLU A 141 25.08 20.58 39.60
N ASN A 142 26.38 20.28 39.61
CA ASN A 142 27.13 19.87 40.77
C ASN A 142 26.98 20.92 41.87
N GLU A 143 26.14 20.64 42.86
CA GLU A 143 26.31 21.22 44.19
C GLU A 143 26.23 20.09 45.21
N ASP A 144 27.34 19.91 45.94
CA ASP A 144 27.46 19.05 47.10
C ASP A 144 26.42 19.47 48.15
N SER A 145 25.31 18.76 48.22
CA SER A 145 24.36 18.87 49.32
C SER A 145 23.80 17.49 49.60
N GLN A 146 24.18 16.95 50.75
CA GLN A 146 23.61 15.75 51.36
C GLN A 146 22.13 16.02 51.65
N VAL A 147 21.24 15.60 50.76
CA VAL A 147 19.79 15.62 50.96
C VAL A 147 19.32 14.19 51.20
N GLU A 148 18.52 14.03 52.25
CA GLU A 148 17.87 12.77 52.65
C GLU A 148 17.22 12.07 51.46
N VAL A 149 17.51 10.76 51.37
CA VAL A 149 17.01 9.85 50.33
C VAL A 149 15.58 9.46 50.71
N ASP A 150 14.61 10.29 50.32
CA ASP A 150 13.21 9.89 50.30
C ASP A 150 13.03 8.84 49.20
N HIS A 151 12.68 7.61 49.58
CA HIS A 151 12.47 6.49 48.67
C HIS A 151 11.21 6.72 47.82
N PRO A 152 11.30 6.83 46.48
CA PRO A 152 10.15 6.96 45.59
C PRO A 152 9.50 5.59 45.33
N ASP A 153 9.16 4.85 46.38
CA ASP A 153 8.72 3.44 46.30
C ASP A 153 7.21 3.25 46.06
N ASP A 154 6.42 4.30 45.79
CA ASP A 154 4.95 4.17 45.69
C ASP A 154 4.29 5.03 44.61
N ALA A 155 5.02 5.38 43.54
CA ALA A 155 4.35 5.83 42.32
C ALA A 155 3.70 4.62 41.65
N LYS A 156 2.46 4.32 42.04
CA LYS A 156 1.61 3.35 41.33
C LYS A 156 1.59 3.78 39.87
N ASP A 157 2.25 3.00 39.02
CA ASP A 157 2.17 3.13 37.58
C ASP A 157 0.68 3.10 37.23
N GLU A 158 0.10 4.27 36.94
CA GLU A 158 -1.23 4.34 36.36
C GLU A 158 -1.13 3.58 35.05
N GLU A 159 -1.66 2.35 35.07
CA GLU A 159 -1.66 1.42 33.96
C GLU A 159 -2.25 2.14 32.75
N GLY A 160 -1.36 2.63 31.89
CA GLY A 160 -1.73 3.52 30.80
C GLY A 160 -2.73 2.79 29.92
N GLU A 161 -3.90 3.38 29.76
CA GLU A 161 -4.97 2.82 28.93
C GLU A 161 -4.41 2.44 27.56
N ALA A 162 -4.54 1.17 27.18
CA ALA A 162 -3.96 0.65 25.95
C ALA A 162 -4.63 1.32 24.74
N THR A 163 -3.85 2.10 23.98
CA THR A 163 -4.35 2.83 22.81
C THR A 163 -4.04 2.12 21.49
N ILE A 164 -4.85 2.40 20.47
CA ILE A 164 -4.65 1.87 19.11
C ILE A 164 -4.97 2.92 18.04
N SER A 165 -4.14 2.98 16.99
CA SER A 165 -4.39 3.78 15.79
C SER A 165 -4.76 2.86 14.62
N ILE A 166 -5.90 3.13 13.98
CA ILE A 166 -6.48 2.26 12.95
C ILE A 166 -6.24 2.84 11.56
N TYR A 167 -5.85 2.00 10.61
CA TYR A 167 -5.81 2.31 9.19
C TYR A 167 -6.61 1.26 8.41
N ILE A 168 -7.56 1.70 7.59
CA ILE A 168 -8.46 0.78 6.87
C ILE A 168 -7.80 0.32 5.57
N VAL A 169 -7.89 -0.96 5.28
CA VAL A 169 -7.46 -1.56 4.01
C VAL A 169 -8.59 -2.41 3.45
N VAL A 170 -9.02 -2.12 2.23
CA VAL A 170 -10.10 -2.85 1.56
C VAL A 170 -9.56 -3.44 0.27
N ASP A 171 -9.85 -4.72 0.01
CA ASP A 171 -9.65 -5.34 -1.31
C ASP A 171 -10.99 -5.58 -2.00
N ARG A 172 -11.24 -4.88 -3.11
CA ARG A 172 -12.40 -5.06 -3.97
C ARG A 172 -12.06 -5.99 -5.13
N LEU A 173 -12.82 -7.07 -5.25
CA LEU A 173 -12.80 -7.93 -6.44
C LEU A 173 -13.88 -7.46 -7.43
N CYS A 174 -13.47 -7.14 -8.66
CA CYS A 174 -14.39 -6.82 -9.74
C CYS A 174 -15.21 -8.07 -10.08
N ALA A 175 -16.53 -7.94 -10.14
CA ALA A 175 -17.41 -8.96 -10.67
C ALA A 175 -17.14 -9.11 -12.17
N CYS A 176 -16.36 -10.11 -12.57
CA CYS A 176 -16.19 -10.47 -13.97
C CYS A 176 -17.13 -11.63 -14.28
N ASP A 177 -18.37 -11.30 -14.66
CA ASP A 177 -19.22 -12.25 -15.37
C ASP A 177 -18.57 -12.51 -16.72
N LEU A 178 -17.68 -13.52 -16.77
CA LEU A 178 -17.14 -14.06 -18.00
C LEU A 178 -18.28 -14.81 -18.71
N VAL A 179 -19.25 -14.06 -19.24
CA VAL A 179 -20.19 -14.58 -20.22
C VAL A 179 -19.32 -15.03 -21.40
N ASP A 180 -19.48 -16.28 -21.83
CA ASP A 180 -18.80 -16.89 -22.98
C ASP A 180 -18.99 -16.05 -24.26
N ALA A 181 -18.24 -14.96 -24.35
CA ALA A 181 -18.26 -14.07 -25.49
C ALA A 181 -17.48 -14.78 -26.59
N SER A 182 -18.17 -15.09 -27.68
CA SER A 182 -17.56 -15.69 -28.87
C SER A 182 -16.41 -14.85 -29.46
N ASP A 183 -16.32 -13.56 -29.11
CA ASP A 183 -15.24 -12.65 -29.50
C ASP A 183 -14.39 -12.22 -28.27
N PRO A 184 -13.11 -12.64 -28.20
CA PRO A 184 -12.17 -12.22 -27.15
C PRO A 184 -11.98 -10.70 -27.05
N LEU A 185 -12.09 -9.97 -28.16
CA LEU A 185 -11.91 -8.52 -28.18
C LEU A 185 -13.09 -7.82 -27.50
N GLU A 186 -14.32 -8.30 -27.74
CA GLU A 186 -15.51 -7.78 -27.09
C GLU A 186 -15.49 -8.06 -25.58
N SER A 187 -15.06 -9.27 -25.18
CA SER A 187 -14.86 -9.64 -23.77
C SER A 187 -13.89 -8.69 -23.05
N THR A 188 -12.74 -8.43 -23.68
CA THR A 188 -11.71 -7.53 -23.14
C THR A 188 -12.27 -6.11 -22.94
N ARG A 189 -13.01 -5.58 -23.93
CA ARG A 189 -13.62 -4.24 -23.83
C ARG A 189 -14.68 -4.15 -22.74
N LYS A 190 -15.51 -5.17 -22.59
CA LYS A 190 -16.52 -5.24 -21.52
C LYS A 190 -15.86 -5.28 -20.14
N MET A 191 -14.82 -6.09 -19.98
CA MET A 191 -14.03 -6.17 -18.75
C MET A 191 -13.39 -4.81 -18.42
N GLU A 192 -12.75 -4.14 -19.37
CA GLU A 192 -12.16 -2.82 -19.15
C GLU A 192 -13.21 -1.78 -18.74
N GLN A 193 -14.40 -1.82 -19.34
CA GLN A 193 -15.49 -0.93 -18.99
C GLN A 193 -16.02 -1.20 -17.58
N GLN A 194 -16.23 -2.47 -17.21
CA GLN A 194 -16.62 -2.86 -15.86
C GLN A 194 -15.58 -2.42 -14.83
N TYR A 195 -14.29 -2.64 -15.12
CA TYR A 195 -13.20 -2.23 -14.25
C TYR A 195 -13.19 -0.71 -14.00
N ARG A 196 -13.43 0.10 -15.03
CA ARG A 196 -13.57 1.57 -14.88
C ARG A 196 -14.79 1.98 -14.07
N ASN A 197 -15.88 1.22 -14.11
CA ASN A 197 -17.04 1.48 -13.26
C ASN A 197 -16.73 1.18 -11.79
N GLU A 198 -16.05 0.08 -11.50
CA GLU A 198 -15.60 -0.27 -10.14
C GLU A 198 -14.56 0.73 -9.62
N GLU A 199 -13.71 1.28 -10.48
CA GLU A 199 -12.79 2.36 -10.13
C GLU A 199 -13.51 3.59 -9.55
N VAL A 200 -14.65 3.98 -10.13
CA VAL A 200 -15.48 5.08 -9.61
C VAL A 200 -16.05 4.73 -8.24
N LYS A 201 -16.46 3.47 -8.03
CA LYS A 201 -16.99 2.99 -6.75
C LYS A 201 -15.94 3.03 -5.64
N ILE A 202 -14.71 2.57 -5.89
CA ILE A 202 -13.66 2.62 -4.86
C ILE A 202 -13.26 4.06 -4.53
N GLU A 203 -13.32 4.99 -5.50
CA GLU A 203 -13.07 6.40 -5.26
C GLU A 203 -14.18 7.04 -4.41
N ASP A 204 -15.44 6.69 -4.70
CA ASP A 204 -16.59 7.10 -3.90
C ASP A 204 -16.51 6.54 -2.47
N LEU A 205 -16.14 5.26 -2.29
CA LEU A 205 -15.91 4.66 -0.98
C LEU A 205 -14.87 5.45 -0.18
N ALA A 206 -13.69 5.69 -0.75
CA ALA A 206 -12.63 6.41 -0.07
C ALA A 206 -13.04 7.84 0.31
N LYS A 207 -13.77 8.54 -0.57
CA LYS A 207 -14.33 9.87 -0.29
C LYS A 207 -15.35 9.84 0.85
N LYS A 208 -16.28 8.88 0.83
CA LYS A 208 -17.32 8.73 1.86
C LYS A 208 -16.71 8.39 3.22
N VAL A 209 -15.76 7.46 3.29
CA VAL A 209 -15.03 7.14 4.53
C VAL A 209 -14.30 8.39 5.06
N ALA A 210 -13.66 9.17 4.18
CA ALA A 210 -12.94 10.37 4.58
C ALA A 210 -13.84 11.50 5.11
N VAL A 211 -15.15 11.50 4.84
CA VAL A 211 -16.11 12.49 5.37
C VAL A 211 -17.07 11.93 6.41
N HIS A 212 -17.03 10.61 6.64
CA HIS A 212 -17.89 9.93 7.59
C HIS A 212 -17.59 10.39 9.02
N GLU A 213 -18.62 10.77 9.78
CA GLU A 213 -18.47 11.45 11.08
C GLU A 213 -17.63 10.63 12.07
N GLN A 214 -17.96 9.36 12.27
CA GLN A 214 -17.24 8.49 13.22
C GLN A 214 -15.87 8.04 12.68
N LEU A 215 -15.83 7.44 11.49
CA LEU A 215 -14.58 6.91 10.91
C LEU A 215 -13.49 7.97 10.69
N ARG A 216 -13.87 9.21 10.37
CA ARG A 216 -12.90 10.30 10.21
C ARG A 216 -12.11 10.58 11.49
N ASP A 217 -12.77 10.44 12.63
CA ASP A 217 -12.17 10.69 13.95
C ASP A 217 -11.50 9.44 14.54
N LEU A 218 -11.82 8.24 14.04
CA LEU A 218 -11.29 6.98 14.58
C LEU A 218 -10.18 6.36 13.72
N CYS A 219 -10.13 6.70 12.43
CA CYS A 219 -9.20 6.12 11.49
C CYS A 219 -8.24 7.16 10.93
N GLU A 220 -7.07 6.69 10.51
CA GLU A 220 -5.97 7.51 9.99
C GLU A 220 -6.05 7.75 8.47
N GLY A 221 -6.69 6.82 7.79
CA GLY A 221 -6.76 6.73 6.35
C GLY A 221 -7.43 5.43 5.89
N ILE A 222 -7.57 5.31 4.58
CA ILE A 222 -8.03 4.12 3.90
C ILE A 222 -7.21 3.85 2.64
N THR A 223 -6.86 2.59 2.40
CA THR A 223 -6.38 2.10 1.11
C THR A 223 -7.38 1.11 0.53
N VAL A 224 -7.79 1.31 -0.72
CA VAL A 224 -8.66 0.41 -1.46
C VAL A 224 -7.89 -0.18 -2.65
N GLY A 225 -7.69 -1.49 -2.62
CA GLY A 225 -7.22 -2.28 -3.74
C GLY A 225 -8.38 -2.67 -4.65
N LEU A 226 -8.20 -2.60 -5.96
CA LEU A 226 -9.15 -3.12 -6.94
C LEU A 226 -8.43 -4.09 -7.86
N SER A 227 -9.02 -5.26 -8.09
CA SER A 227 -8.51 -6.24 -9.03
C SER A 227 -9.62 -6.96 -9.78
N ASN A 228 -9.32 -7.46 -10.98
CA ASN A 228 -10.24 -8.29 -11.77
C ASN A 228 -10.03 -9.81 -11.59
N HIS A 229 -9.15 -10.23 -10.68
CA HIS A 229 -8.80 -11.64 -10.51
C HIS A 229 -8.68 -11.96 -9.01
N GLU A 230 -9.37 -13.00 -8.58
CA GLU A 230 -9.46 -13.46 -7.18
C GLU A 230 -8.11 -13.64 -6.45
N ARG A 231 -7.06 -14.05 -7.16
CA ARG A 231 -5.73 -14.28 -6.59
C ARG A 231 -4.96 -12.99 -6.33
N CYS A 232 -5.46 -11.87 -6.83
CA CYS A 232 -4.87 -10.56 -6.60
C CYS A 232 -5.43 -10.00 -5.31
N ALA A 233 -4.56 -9.34 -4.54
CA ALA A 233 -4.94 -8.66 -3.32
C ALA A 233 -4.11 -7.36 -3.19
N PRO A 234 -4.38 -6.35 -4.04
CA PRO A 234 -3.63 -5.09 -4.04
C PRO A 234 -3.58 -4.36 -2.69
N GLY A 235 -4.64 -4.49 -1.89
CA GLY A 235 -4.76 -4.00 -0.53
C GLY A 235 -3.93 -4.82 0.43
N LEU A 236 -3.95 -6.16 0.35
CA LEU A 236 -3.08 -7.01 1.16
C LEU A 236 -1.59 -6.77 0.85
N GLU A 237 -1.25 -6.51 -0.41
CA GLU A 237 0.09 -6.06 -0.79
C GLU A 237 0.45 -4.73 -0.12
N ALA A 238 -0.50 -3.79 0.01
CA ALA A 238 -0.29 -2.55 0.76
C ALA A 238 -0.04 -2.81 2.26
N CYS A 239 -0.73 -3.79 2.85
CA CYS A 239 -0.46 -4.22 4.23
C CYS A 239 0.98 -4.75 4.37
N SER A 240 1.40 -5.61 3.44
CA SER A 240 2.74 -6.19 3.43
C SER A 240 3.82 -5.11 3.26
N ASP A 241 3.62 -4.16 2.33
CA ASP A 241 4.50 -3.00 2.15
C ASP A 241 4.62 -2.15 3.42
N ALA A 242 3.49 -1.89 4.09
CA ALA A 242 3.45 -1.10 5.32
C ALA A 242 4.20 -1.80 6.47
N VAL A 243 3.99 -3.11 6.64
CA VAL A 243 4.66 -3.91 7.67
C VAL A 243 6.17 -4.06 7.38
N ALA A 244 6.54 -4.22 6.11
CA ALA A 244 7.94 -4.28 5.68
C ALA A 244 8.67 -2.93 5.78
N TRP A 245 7.94 -1.83 5.96
CA TRP A 245 8.53 -0.50 6.12
C TRP A 245 9.50 -0.48 7.31
N GLY A 246 10.75 -0.10 7.08
CA GLY A 246 11.78 -0.09 8.13
C GLY A 246 12.40 -1.45 8.44
N ALA A 247 12.03 -2.55 7.76
CA ALA A 247 12.56 -3.89 8.07
C ALA A 247 14.09 -3.98 8.03
N LYS A 248 14.75 -3.29 7.09
CA LYS A 248 16.22 -3.23 7.04
C LYS A 248 16.82 -2.60 8.31
N GLU A 249 16.19 -1.53 8.79
CA GLU A 249 16.62 -0.83 10.00
C GLU A 249 16.39 -1.70 11.23
N ARG A 250 15.22 -2.33 11.36
CA ARG A 250 14.93 -3.25 12.47
C ARG A 250 15.94 -4.39 12.55
N ARG A 251 16.27 -5.03 11.42
CA ARG A 251 17.32 -6.05 11.36
C ARG A 251 18.69 -5.54 11.81
N THR A 252 19.04 -4.30 11.46
CA THR A 252 20.32 -3.70 11.85
C THR A 252 20.35 -3.39 13.34
N ALA A 253 19.25 -2.85 13.88
CA ALA A 253 19.10 -2.57 15.30
C ALA A 253 19.16 -3.86 16.14
N LEU A 254 18.44 -4.92 15.73
CA LEU A 254 18.51 -6.22 16.40
C LEU A 254 19.91 -6.83 16.37
N ALA A 255 20.66 -6.69 15.27
CA ALA A 255 22.05 -7.16 15.24
C ALA A 255 22.95 -6.42 16.24
N SER A 256 22.59 -5.19 16.63
CA SER A 256 23.31 -4.38 17.63
C SER A 256 22.79 -4.58 19.06
N MET A 257 21.53 -4.93 19.23
CA MET A 257 20.86 -5.12 20.51
C MET A 257 20.86 -6.60 20.87
N LYS A 258 21.52 -6.99 21.97
CA LYS A 258 21.44 -8.36 22.52
C LYS A 258 20.10 -8.60 23.24
N THR A 259 18.99 -8.21 22.63
CA THR A 259 17.65 -8.39 23.16
C THR A 259 17.00 -9.60 22.50
N GLU A 260 16.16 -10.33 23.23
CA GLU A 260 15.34 -11.43 22.71
C GLU A 260 14.21 -10.96 21.79
N ASP A 261 14.21 -9.66 21.47
CA ASP A 261 13.31 -9.00 20.56
C ASP A 261 13.24 -9.66 19.17
N ASP A 262 12.05 -10.02 18.67
CA ASP A 262 11.88 -10.60 17.34
C ASP A 262 11.99 -9.59 16.19
N GLY A 263 12.00 -8.29 16.50
CA GLY A 263 12.15 -7.21 15.52
C GLY A 263 11.00 -7.09 14.53
N ARG A 264 9.82 -7.57 14.91
CA ARG A 264 8.58 -7.32 14.19
C ARG A 264 8.28 -5.82 14.11
N SER A 265 7.42 -5.49 13.15
CA SER A 265 6.85 -4.16 13.01
C SER A 265 5.97 -3.82 14.23
N ALA A 266 5.73 -2.53 14.47
CA ALA A 266 4.70 -2.09 15.41
C ALA A 266 3.26 -2.22 14.84
N LEU A 267 3.14 -2.60 13.57
CA LEU A 267 1.87 -2.80 12.87
C LEU A 267 1.35 -4.22 13.07
N GLY A 268 0.17 -4.35 13.65
CA GLY A 268 -0.64 -5.57 13.60
C GLY A 268 -1.63 -5.55 12.41
N ILE A 269 -2.11 -6.73 12.03
CA ILE A 269 -3.22 -6.89 11.09
C ILE A 269 -4.44 -7.40 11.84
N VAL A 270 -5.57 -6.78 11.55
CA VAL A 270 -6.88 -7.20 12.05
C VAL A 270 -7.75 -7.52 10.84
N ALA A 271 -8.41 -8.67 10.86
CA ALA A 271 -9.43 -9.03 9.88
C ALA A 271 -10.68 -9.52 10.61
N ASN A 272 -11.83 -9.53 9.93
CA ASN A 272 -13.04 -10.10 10.53
C ASN A 272 -12.90 -11.61 10.67
N GLU A 273 -12.65 -12.27 9.54
CA GLU A 273 -12.45 -13.71 9.44
C GLU A 273 -11.11 -14.06 8.78
N PRO A 274 -10.54 -15.24 9.06
CA PRO A 274 -9.36 -15.74 8.35
C PRO A 274 -9.55 -15.83 6.83
N ASN A 275 -10.78 -16.11 6.39
CA ASN A 275 -11.12 -16.26 4.98
C ASN A 275 -10.99 -14.96 4.18
N ASP A 276 -11.12 -13.80 4.84
CA ASP A 276 -10.96 -12.52 4.16
C ASP A 276 -9.53 -12.35 3.63
N LEU A 277 -8.55 -12.76 4.43
CA LEU A 277 -7.13 -12.75 4.07
C LEU A 277 -6.80 -13.76 2.96
N LEU A 278 -7.41 -14.95 3.00
CA LEU A 278 -7.18 -16.02 2.03
C LEU A 278 -7.79 -15.74 0.65
N GLY A 279 -8.94 -15.05 0.60
CA GLY A 279 -9.65 -14.75 -0.65
C GLY A 279 -10.50 -15.90 -1.18
N LEU A 280 -10.94 -15.75 -2.43
CA LEU A 280 -11.61 -16.83 -3.17
C LEU A 280 -10.50 -17.72 -3.76
N GLN A 281 -10.34 -18.92 -3.21
CA GLN A 281 -9.33 -19.87 -3.69
C GLN A 281 -9.88 -20.64 -4.89
N SER A 282 -9.17 -20.63 -6.01
CA SER A 282 -9.23 -21.73 -6.98
C SER A 282 -8.11 -22.72 -6.65
N GLU A 283 -8.48 -23.93 -6.24
CA GLU A 283 -7.55 -25.00 -5.81
C GLU A 283 -6.52 -25.41 -6.89
N SER A 284 -6.66 -24.93 -8.13
CA SER A 284 -6.07 -25.55 -9.31
C SER A 284 -4.80 -24.91 -9.87
N THR A 285 -4.32 -23.76 -9.38
CA THR A 285 -3.16 -23.07 -10.01
C THR A 285 -2.26 -22.32 -9.02
N THR A 286 -0.99 -22.74 -8.96
CA THR A 286 0.06 -22.13 -8.11
C THR A 286 0.79 -20.96 -8.76
N ASP A 287 0.60 -20.68 -10.05
CA ASP A 287 1.38 -19.64 -10.73
C ASP A 287 0.76 -18.25 -10.57
N ALA A 288 1.58 -17.20 -10.46
CA ALA A 288 1.13 -15.81 -10.44
C ALA A 288 0.14 -15.49 -11.58
N ALA A 289 -0.96 -14.81 -11.24
CA ALA A 289 -1.95 -14.40 -12.23
C ALA A 289 -1.35 -13.44 -13.26
N GLN A 290 -1.60 -13.70 -14.54
CA GLN A 290 -1.16 -12.88 -15.67
C GLN A 290 -2.35 -12.15 -16.30
N GLY A 291 -2.08 -11.04 -16.99
CA GLY A 291 -3.13 -10.25 -17.65
C GLY A 291 -4.09 -9.59 -16.65
N VAL A 292 -3.64 -9.37 -15.43
CA VAL A 292 -4.44 -8.79 -14.35
C VAL A 292 -4.56 -7.28 -14.56
N MET A 293 -5.77 -6.76 -14.36
CA MET A 293 -6.00 -5.34 -14.12
C MET A 293 -6.07 -5.13 -12.62
N GLN A 294 -5.14 -4.33 -12.09
CA GLN A 294 -5.13 -4.00 -10.67
C GLN A 294 -4.66 -2.57 -10.42
N MET A 295 -5.23 -1.96 -9.40
CA MET A 295 -4.88 -0.62 -8.96
C MET A 295 -5.04 -0.47 -7.46
N ARG A 296 -4.41 0.57 -6.92
CA ARG A 296 -4.47 0.95 -5.51
C ARG A 296 -4.87 2.41 -5.40
N LEU A 297 -5.84 2.69 -4.54
CA LEU A 297 -6.26 4.03 -4.16
C LEU A 297 -5.98 4.21 -2.67
N SER A 298 -5.10 5.14 -2.31
CA SER A 298 -4.78 5.42 -0.91
C SER A 298 -5.18 6.83 -0.55
N THR A 299 -5.85 6.99 0.58
CA THR A 299 -6.19 8.28 1.16
C THR A 299 -5.77 8.34 2.62
N GLU A 300 -5.05 9.40 3.00
CA GLU A 300 -4.69 9.66 4.39
C GLU A 300 -5.13 11.08 4.75
N TRP A 301 -5.58 11.26 5.99
CA TRP A 301 -5.98 12.58 6.47
C TRP A 301 -5.31 13.00 7.77
N ASN A 302 -4.79 12.06 8.57
CA ASN A 302 -4.10 12.40 9.82
C ASN A 302 -2.57 12.53 9.66
N GLY A 303 -2.04 12.42 8.44
CA GLY A 303 -0.61 12.55 8.09
C GLY A 303 -0.10 13.98 7.79
N GLN A 304 -0.80 15.04 8.25
CA GLN A 304 -0.43 16.45 8.03
C GLN A 304 -0.18 16.84 6.56
N GLY A 305 -0.92 16.24 5.62
CA GLY A 305 -0.88 16.64 4.21
C GLY A 305 0.45 16.36 3.48
N ASN A 306 1.15 15.25 3.81
CA ASN A 306 2.24 14.58 3.06
C ASN A 306 3.53 14.31 3.86
N LEU A 307 3.63 14.66 5.15
CA LEU A 307 4.95 14.60 5.79
C LEU A 307 5.37 13.18 6.19
N LYS A 308 4.43 12.32 6.61
CA LYS A 308 4.72 10.93 7.02
C LYS A 308 3.53 10.03 6.74
N SER A 309 3.76 8.87 6.13
CA SER A 309 2.72 7.83 5.96
C SER A 309 2.39 7.14 7.28
N PHE A 310 1.26 6.43 7.34
CA PHE A 310 0.91 5.60 8.51
C PHE A 310 2.03 4.64 8.92
N ALA A 311 2.63 3.94 7.95
CA ALA A 311 3.77 3.04 8.17
C ALA A 311 5.02 3.77 8.72
N GLU A 312 5.28 5.02 8.29
CA GLU A 312 6.38 5.81 8.82
C GLU A 312 6.12 6.28 10.26
N ARG A 313 4.86 6.57 10.62
CA ARG A 313 4.45 6.88 11.99
C ARG A 313 4.64 5.65 12.89
N ALA A 314 4.17 4.48 12.47
CA ALA A 314 4.37 3.22 13.19
C ALA A 314 5.87 2.88 13.37
N GLN A 315 6.69 3.05 12.33
CA GLN A 315 8.14 2.84 12.44
C GLN A 315 8.81 3.88 13.36
N SER A 316 8.35 5.13 13.37
CA SER A 316 8.85 6.16 14.28
C SER A 316 8.55 5.80 15.74
N PHE A 317 7.35 5.28 16.00
CA PHE A 317 6.96 4.77 17.30
C PHE A 317 7.80 3.56 17.72
N TRP A 318 8.00 2.59 16.82
CA TRP A 318 8.88 1.45 17.06
C TRP A 318 10.31 1.90 17.47
N ARG A 319 10.86 2.92 16.80
CA ARG A 319 12.17 3.50 17.18
C ARG A 319 12.14 4.12 18.58
N GLN A 320 11.05 4.80 18.95
CA GLN A 320 10.88 5.43 20.26
C GLN A 320 10.88 4.40 21.38
N GLN A 321 10.09 3.33 21.26
CA GLN A 321 10.05 2.25 22.24
C GLN A 321 11.42 1.59 22.47
N ARG A 322 12.29 1.60 21.46
CA ARG A 322 13.64 1.00 21.51
C ARG A 322 14.74 1.96 21.94
N GLY A 323 14.42 3.21 22.25
CA GLY A 323 15.44 4.23 22.52
C GLY A 323 16.34 4.53 21.32
N LEU A 324 15.90 4.23 20.09
CA LEU A 324 16.65 4.45 18.84
C LEU A 324 16.46 5.85 18.27
N VAL A 325 15.83 6.76 19.01
CA VAL A 325 15.61 8.13 18.54
C VAL A 325 16.91 8.92 18.63
N ASP A 326 17.46 9.26 17.47
CA ASP A 326 18.47 10.32 17.33
C ASP A 326 17.83 11.64 17.81
N THR A 327 17.98 11.95 19.10
CA THR A 327 17.55 13.23 19.71
C THR A 327 18.14 14.46 19.00
N GLN A 328 19.19 14.28 18.17
CA GLN A 328 19.90 15.36 17.50
C GLN A 328 19.46 15.70 16.06
N LYS A 329 18.52 14.97 15.42
CA LYS A 329 18.13 15.26 14.00
C LYS A 329 16.72 15.77 13.78
N LEU A 330 15.89 15.88 14.82
CA LEU A 330 14.52 16.41 14.69
C LEU A 330 14.45 17.94 14.65
N THR A 331 15.54 18.65 14.96
CA THR A 331 15.65 20.10 14.76
C THR A 331 15.88 20.43 13.29
N CYS A 332 14.79 20.76 12.59
CA CYS A 332 14.80 21.71 11.48
C CYS A 332 15.75 21.42 10.29
N ARG A 333 15.97 20.17 9.89
CA ARG A 333 16.16 19.94 8.45
C ARG A 333 14.80 20.06 7.79
N ARG A 334 14.42 21.32 7.52
CA ARG A 334 13.43 21.69 6.50
C ARG A 334 13.73 20.78 5.31
N ILE A 335 12.92 19.75 5.14
CA ILE A 335 13.04 18.86 4.00
C ILE A 335 12.64 19.75 2.84
N ILE A 336 13.62 20.46 2.27
CA ILE A 336 13.56 20.83 0.88
C ILE A 336 13.36 19.46 0.24
N SER A 337 12.13 19.20 -0.19
CA SER A 337 11.80 18.09 -1.05
C SER A 337 12.62 18.32 -2.32
N ARG A 338 13.91 17.98 -2.25
CA ARG A 338 14.59 17.45 -3.41
C ARG A 338 13.67 16.32 -3.79
N LYS A 339 12.82 16.56 -4.79
CA LYS A 339 12.19 15.52 -5.60
C LYS A 339 13.26 14.44 -5.66
N ARG A 340 13.10 13.41 -4.83
CA ARG A 340 13.87 12.20 -4.99
C ARG A 340 13.40 11.82 -6.37
N ARG A 341 14.23 12.13 -7.38
CA ARG A 341 14.21 11.39 -8.62
C ARG A 341 14.46 9.99 -8.10
N ILE A 342 13.37 9.26 -7.84
CA ILE A 342 13.39 7.81 -7.87
C ILE A 342 14.18 7.57 -9.15
N PRO A 343 15.43 7.07 -9.09
CA PRO A 343 16.12 6.72 -10.32
C PRO A 343 15.11 5.83 -11.01
N ALA A 344 14.62 6.26 -12.18
CA ALA A 344 13.63 5.51 -12.93
C ALA A 344 14.20 4.09 -12.91
N ARG A 345 13.51 3.19 -12.21
CA ARG A 345 13.91 1.80 -12.16
C ARG A 345 13.59 1.38 -13.57
N ILE A 346 14.59 1.51 -14.45
CA ILE A 346 14.48 1.14 -15.85
C ILE A 346 14.11 -0.33 -15.76
N ASN A 347 12.84 -0.62 -16.02
CA ASN A 347 12.39 -1.99 -16.09
C ASN A 347 13.29 -2.63 -17.14
N PRO A 348 14.02 -3.72 -16.84
CA PRO A 348 14.89 -4.37 -17.82
C PRO A 348 14.10 -4.78 -19.08
N GLY A 349 12.77 -4.93 -18.98
CA GLY A 349 11.86 -5.06 -20.12
C GLY A 349 11.83 -3.86 -21.06
N GLU A 350 11.87 -2.61 -20.57
CA GLU A 350 11.86 -1.41 -21.44
C GLU A 350 13.15 -1.27 -22.25
N MET A 351 14.31 -1.76 -21.75
CA MET A 351 15.54 -1.80 -22.56
C MET A 351 15.44 -2.83 -23.68
N ASN A 352 14.78 -3.97 -23.43
CA ASN A 352 14.54 -4.97 -24.48
C ASN A 352 13.61 -4.42 -25.55
N ASP A 353 12.54 -3.71 -25.19
CA ASP A 353 11.65 -3.08 -26.18
C ASP A 353 12.37 -2.00 -27.00
N PHE A 354 13.26 -1.22 -26.39
CA PHE A 354 14.06 -0.24 -27.13
C PHE A 354 15.06 -0.91 -28.10
N LEU A 355 15.71 -1.99 -27.67
CA LEU A 355 16.63 -2.77 -28.51
C LEU A 355 15.90 -3.47 -29.66
N ILE A 356 14.75 -4.08 -29.38
CA ILE A 356 13.91 -4.75 -30.39
C ILE A 356 13.41 -3.74 -31.41
N ASN A 357 12.89 -2.59 -30.96
CA ASN A 357 12.45 -1.52 -31.86
C ASN A 357 13.62 -0.92 -32.66
N GLY A 358 14.79 -0.77 -32.04
CA GLY A 358 16.01 -0.31 -32.73
C GLY A 358 16.48 -1.28 -33.81
N LEU A 359 16.48 -2.59 -33.53
CA LEU A 359 16.80 -3.63 -34.50
C LEU A 359 15.77 -3.67 -35.63
N ALA A 360 14.47 -3.60 -35.31
CA ALA A 360 13.41 -3.58 -36.32
C ALA A 360 13.56 -2.39 -37.28
N LEU A 361 13.83 -1.18 -36.77
CA LEU A 361 14.11 -0.02 -37.62
C LEU A 361 15.35 -0.23 -38.49
N LEU A 362 16.43 -0.81 -37.94
CA LEU A 362 17.65 -1.07 -38.70
C LEU A 362 17.40 -2.07 -39.85
N PHE A 363 16.59 -3.10 -39.63
CA PHE A 363 16.16 -4.03 -40.69
C PHE A 363 15.31 -3.36 -41.75
N ILE A 364 14.35 -2.51 -41.37
CA ILE A 364 13.51 -1.76 -42.31
C ILE A 364 14.38 -0.83 -43.17
N PHE A 365 15.30 -0.07 -42.55
CA PHE A 365 16.21 0.81 -43.28
C PHE A 365 17.17 0.03 -44.18
N GLY A 366 17.71 -1.10 -43.70
CA GLY A 366 18.57 -1.97 -44.50
C GLY A 366 17.85 -2.54 -45.72
N TYR A 367 16.60 -2.97 -45.57
CA TYR A 367 15.77 -3.47 -46.66
C TYR A 367 15.48 -2.37 -47.69
N LEU A 368 15.07 -1.18 -47.23
CA LEU A 368 14.83 -0.04 -48.12
C LEU A 368 16.10 0.38 -48.87
N PHE A 369 17.25 0.43 -48.17
CA PHE A 369 18.53 0.76 -48.77
C PHE A 369 18.96 -0.29 -49.81
N PHE A 370 18.78 -1.58 -49.52
CA PHE A 370 19.09 -2.67 -50.45
C PHE A 370 18.30 -2.55 -51.76
N HIS A 371 16.99 -2.30 -51.67
CA HIS A 371 16.16 -2.10 -52.87
C HIS A 371 16.55 -0.84 -53.64
N LEU A 372 16.74 0.27 -52.94
CA LEU A 372 17.15 1.53 -53.58
C LEU A 372 18.52 1.41 -54.25
N TRP A 373 19.44 0.64 -53.67
CA TRP A 373 20.75 0.36 -54.25
C TRP A 373 20.65 -0.54 -55.47
N SER A 374 19.80 -1.57 -55.45
CA SER A 374 19.54 -2.43 -56.61
C SER A 374 19.01 -1.60 -57.79
N ASP A 375 18.01 -0.75 -57.54
CA ASP A 375 17.44 0.12 -58.57
C ASP A 375 18.47 1.14 -59.10
N LEU A 376 19.35 1.65 -58.23
CA LEU A 376 20.43 2.54 -58.62
C LEU A 376 21.49 1.82 -59.46
N GLN A 377 21.82 0.56 -59.15
CA GLN A 377 22.74 -0.24 -59.96
C GLN A 377 22.18 -0.50 -61.36
N ASP A 378 20.89 -0.82 -61.46
CA ASP A 378 20.22 -0.96 -62.75
C ASP A 378 20.27 0.37 -63.53
N LEU A 379 19.99 1.49 -62.86
CA LEU A 379 20.10 2.82 -63.46
C LEU A 379 21.52 3.12 -63.95
N ILE A 380 22.54 2.85 -63.13
CA ILE A 380 23.95 3.06 -63.49
C ILE A 380 24.34 2.16 -64.67
N TYR A 381 23.85 0.92 -64.72
CA TYR A 381 24.07 0.03 -65.85
C TYR A 381 23.45 0.58 -67.14
N TYR A 382 22.27 1.21 -67.07
CA TYR A 382 21.69 1.92 -68.21
C TYR A 382 22.50 3.14 -68.66
N PHE A 383 23.26 3.76 -67.76
CA PHE A 383 24.15 4.88 -68.06
C PHE A 383 25.58 4.47 -68.44
N ASP A 384 25.91 3.17 -68.48
CA ASP A 384 27.19 2.72 -69.00
C ASP A 384 27.27 3.05 -70.51
N PRO A 385 28.20 3.93 -70.94
CA PRO A 385 28.32 4.35 -72.34
C PRO A 385 28.50 3.16 -73.29
N SER A 386 29.11 2.07 -72.82
CA SER A 386 29.34 0.86 -73.61
C SER A 386 28.06 0.03 -73.84
N ALA A 387 27.11 0.07 -72.91
CA ALA A 387 25.79 -0.54 -73.08
C ALA A 387 24.92 0.29 -74.04
N TRP A 388 25.06 1.63 -73.99
CA TRP A 388 24.40 2.54 -74.91
C TRP A 388 24.89 2.38 -76.34
N ASP A 389 26.19 2.22 -76.56
CA ASP A 389 26.76 1.97 -77.90
C ASP A 389 26.27 0.64 -78.49
N ASN A 390 26.16 -0.42 -77.68
CA ASN A 390 25.58 -1.70 -78.12
C ASN A 390 24.08 -1.59 -78.44
N PHE A 391 23.32 -0.80 -77.67
CA PHE A 391 21.92 -0.53 -77.93
C PHE A 391 21.72 0.26 -79.24
N ILE A 392 22.52 1.31 -79.47
CA ILE A 392 22.55 2.09 -80.71
C ILE A 392 22.94 1.20 -81.90
N GLN A 393 23.93 0.31 -81.76
CA GLN A 393 24.32 -0.62 -82.81
C GLN A 393 23.20 -1.61 -83.16
N ARG A 394 22.47 -2.14 -82.16
CA ARG A 394 21.29 -3.00 -82.40
C ARG A 394 20.17 -2.25 -83.11
N LEU A 395 19.90 -1.00 -82.71
CA LEU A 395 18.90 -0.15 -83.40
C LEU A 395 19.28 0.18 -84.84
N ARG A 396 20.57 0.24 -85.19
CA ARG A 396 21.05 0.43 -86.57
C ARG A 396 21.01 -0.85 -87.41
N SER A 397 20.86 -2.01 -86.79
CA SER A 397 20.79 -3.31 -87.48
C SER A 397 19.36 -3.74 -87.83
N PHE A 398 18.35 -3.04 -87.28
CA PHE A 398 16.97 -3.05 -87.75
C PHE A 398 16.78 -1.93 -88.76
#